data_AF-A0A0C2FXE3-F1
#
_entry.id   AF-A0A0C2FXE3-F1
#
_cell.length_a   1.000
_cell.length_b   1.000
_cell.length_c   1.000
_cell.angle_alpha   90.00
_cell.angle_beta   90.00
_cell.angle_gamma   90.00
#
_symmetry.space_group_name_H-M   'P 1'
#
loop_
_entity.id
_entity.type
_entity.pdbx_description
1 polymer ?
#
loop_
_entity_poly.entity_id
_entity_poly.type
_entity_poly.pdbx_seq_one_letter_code
_entity_poly.pdbx_strand_id
1 'polypeptide(L)'
;MISVYQLSLRKITTPPKLAVFEDEEKSRLLKELLKSTNPDDLQAANRLIQTLVKSEDQKMERRHKRADELEQARQLCKRLEEAMMEKTAEELGITPDVIYSEAKMKVL
;
A
#
# COMPACT_ATOMS: atom_id res chain seq x y z
N MET A 1 -23.15 1.81 -4.23
CA MET A 1 -22.54 1.01 -5.33
C MET A 1 -21.10 1.45 -5.62
N ILE A 2 -20.24 1.56 -4.60
CA ILE A 2 -18.79 1.76 -4.76
C ILE A 2 -18.12 0.83 -3.74
N SER A 3 -18.21 -0.48 -3.95
CA SER A 3 -17.71 -1.49 -3.00
C SER A 3 -16.99 -2.67 -3.67
N VAL A 4 -16.63 -2.59 -4.96
CA VAL A 4 -16.13 -3.80 -5.66
C VAL A 4 -14.91 -3.57 -6.55
N TYR A 5 -14.61 -2.33 -6.95
CA TYR A 5 -13.50 -2.06 -7.86
C TYR A 5 -12.18 -1.61 -7.20
N GLN A 6 -12.22 -1.16 -5.94
CA GLN A 6 -10.98 -0.88 -5.17
C GLN A 6 -10.26 -2.16 -4.69
N LEU A 7 -10.86 -3.33 -4.93
CA LEU A 7 -10.25 -4.65 -4.72
C LEU A 7 -9.37 -5.10 -5.89
N SER A 8 -9.24 -4.31 -6.96
CA SER A 8 -8.54 -4.70 -8.20
C SER A 8 -7.01 -4.57 -8.17
N LEU A 9 -6.40 -4.13 -7.06
CA LEU A 9 -4.95 -4.30 -6.85
C LEU A 9 -4.58 -5.68 -6.28
N ARG A 10 -5.49 -6.66 -6.34
CA ARG A 10 -5.15 -8.08 -6.21
C ARG A 10 -4.51 -8.62 -7.49
N LYS A 11 -3.30 -8.18 -7.80
CA LYS A 11 -2.30 -9.09 -8.39
C LYS A 11 -1.36 -9.54 -7.28
N ILE A 12 -1.89 -10.37 -6.38
CA ILE A 12 -1.08 -11.32 -5.62
C ILE A 12 -0.80 -12.47 -6.62
N THR A 13 -0.03 -12.20 -7.67
CA THR A 13 0.41 -13.23 -8.64
C THR A 13 1.67 -13.88 -8.14
N THR A 14 1.51 -14.55 -7.02
CA THR A 14 2.26 -15.66 -6.44
C THR A 14 1.57 -15.87 -5.11
N PRO A 15 1.26 -17.12 -4.66
CA PRO A 15 0.99 -17.31 -3.24
C PRO A 15 2.10 -16.55 -2.51
N PRO A 16 1.80 -15.69 -1.51
CA PRO A 16 2.86 -14.99 -0.80
C PRO A 16 3.85 -16.09 -0.46
N LYS A 17 5.05 -16.05 -1.07
CA LYS A 17 6.16 -16.81 -0.54
C LYS A 17 6.24 -16.21 0.85
N LEU A 18 5.67 -16.94 1.81
CA LEU A 18 5.57 -16.54 3.19
C LEU A 18 7.00 -16.11 3.52
N ALA A 19 7.25 -14.80 3.58
CA ALA A 19 8.60 -14.28 3.84
C ALA A 19 9.07 -14.73 5.23
N VAL A 20 8.13 -15.30 6.02
CA VAL A 20 8.34 -16.30 7.08
C VAL A 20 9.58 -17.19 6.87
N PHE A 21 9.77 -17.72 5.66
CA PHE A 21 10.82 -18.69 5.34
C PHE A 21 11.91 -18.09 4.46
N GLU A 22 12.10 -16.77 4.46
CA GLU A 22 13.36 -16.20 3.96
C GLU A 22 14.56 -16.77 4.73
N ASP A 23 14.34 -17.17 5.97
CA ASP A 23 15.29 -17.91 6.78
C ASP A 23 15.21 -19.41 6.43
N GLU A 24 16.03 -19.83 5.46
CA GLU A 24 16.14 -21.22 5.01
C GLU A 24 16.40 -22.19 6.16
N GLU A 25 17.11 -21.73 7.20
CA GLU A 25 17.40 -22.50 8.42
C GLU A 25 16.13 -22.77 9.23
N LYS A 26 15.31 -21.74 9.47
CA LYS A 26 14.00 -21.90 10.13
C LYS A 26 13.05 -22.78 9.32
N SER A 27 13.09 -22.71 7.99
CA SER A 27 12.29 -23.59 7.12
C SER A 27 12.71 -25.05 7.22
N ARG A 28 14.03 -25.31 7.26
CA ARG A 28 14.58 -26.65 7.43
C ARG A 28 14.23 -27.22 8.80
N LEU A 29 14.43 -26.45 9.87
CA LEU A 29 14.09 -26.84 11.23
C LEU A 29 12.60 -27.16 11.36
N LEU A 30 11.71 -26.32 10.83
CA LEU A 30 10.28 -26.61 10.90
C LEU A 30 9.92 -27.91 10.16
N LYS A 31 10.51 -28.16 8.99
CA LYS A 31 10.30 -29.41 8.25
C LYS A 31 10.77 -30.64 9.02
N GLU A 32 11.86 -30.52 9.77
CA GLU A 32 12.40 -31.59 10.61
C GLU A 32 11.48 -31.86 11.81
N LEU A 33 11.08 -30.80 12.53
CA LEU A 33 10.15 -30.89 13.67
C LEU A 33 8.78 -31.47 13.28
N LEU A 34 8.26 -31.12 12.10
CA LEU A 34 7.00 -31.65 11.59
C LEU A 34 7.08 -33.12 11.11
N LYS A 35 8.26 -33.61 10.77
CA LYS A 35 8.48 -35.02 10.39
C LYS A 35 8.69 -35.93 11.60
N SER A 36 8.98 -35.37 12.77
CA SER A 36 9.16 -36.12 13.99
C SER A 36 7.83 -36.70 14.51
N THR A 37 7.91 -37.88 15.12
CA THR A 37 6.81 -38.51 15.87
C THR A 37 6.84 -38.15 17.36
N ASN A 38 7.86 -37.42 17.82
CA ASN A 38 7.98 -36.97 19.19
C ASN A 38 6.98 -35.83 19.48
N PRO A 39 6.12 -35.94 20.51
CA PRO A 39 5.18 -34.87 20.87
C PRO A 39 5.87 -33.53 21.18
N ASP A 40 7.07 -33.53 21.75
CA ASP A 40 7.80 -32.30 22.08
C ASP A 40 8.23 -31.54 20.82
N ASP A 41 8.64 -32.28 19.78
CA ASP A 41 9.05 -31.72 18.50
C ASP A 41 7.84 -31.13 17.77
N LEU A 42 6.70 -31.82 17.79
CA LEU A 42 5.44 -31.30 17.24
C LEU A 42 4.98 -30.04 17.98
N GLN A 43 5.16 -29.99 19.30
CA GLN A 43 4.86 -28.80 20.08
C GLN A 43 5.81 -27.64 19.74
N ALA A 44 7.10 -27.92 19.53
CA ALA A 44 8.07 -26.94 19.06
C ALA A 44 7.72 -26.41 17.66
N ALA A 45 7.30 -27.27 16.74
CA ALA A 45 6.81 -26.88 15.42
C ALA A 45 5.61 -25.93 15.53
N ASN A 46 4.64 -26.24 16.39
CA ASN A 46 3.45 -25.40 16.59
C ASN A 46 3.82 -24.01 17.14
N ARG A 47 4.75 -23.93 18.11
CA ARG A 47 5.26 -22.65 18.63
C ARG A 47 5.98 -21.84 17.55
N LEU A 48 6.78 -22.51 16.73
CA LEU A 48 7.51 -21.89 15.63
C LEU A 48 6.53 -21.33 14.59
N ILE A 49 5.54 -22.10 14.15
CA ILE A 49 4.49 -21.65 13.21
C ILE A 49 3.75 -20.43 13.77
N GLN A 50 3.33 -20.47 15.04
CA GLN A 50 2.63 -19.34 15.65
C GLN A 50 3.48 -18.07 15.67
N THR A 51 4.76 -18.18 15.99
CA THR A 51 5.69 -17.04 16.02
C THR A 51 5.88 -16.47 14.63
N LEU A 52 6.07 -17.35 13.64
CA LEU A 52 6.25 -17.00 12.25
C LEU A 52 5.04 -16.28 11.66
N VAL A 53 3.83 -16.80 11.88
CA VAL A 53 2.57 -16.16 11.46
C VAL A 53 2.43 -14.78 12.10
N LYS A 54 2.56 -14.68 13.43
CA LYS A 54 2.46 -13.39 14.13
C LYS A 54 3.46 -12.36 13.61
N SER A 55 4.70 -12.79 13.33
CA SER A 55 5.74 -11.89 12.84
C SER A 55 5.43 -11.36 11.44
N GLU A 56 4.85 -12.18 10.56
CA GLU A 56 4.45 -11.74 9.24
C GLU A 56 3.22 -10.85 9.25
N ASP A 57 2.22 -11.15 10.09
CA ASP A 57 1.05 -10.29 10.25
C ASP A 57 1.50 -8.87 10.68
N GLN A 58 2.43 -8.77 11.62
CA GLN A 58 3.00 -7.47 12.02
C GLN A 58 3.78 -6.78 10.90
N LYS A 59 4.55 -7.52 10.10
CA LYS A 59 5.25 -6.95 8.94
C LYS A 59 4.27 -6.47 7.88
N MET A 60 3.21 -7.24 7.61
CA MET A 60 2.16 -6.91 6.67
C MET A 60 1.45 -5.64 7.10
N GLU A 61 1.04 -5.54 8.36
CA GLU A 61 0.42 -4.34 8.93
C GLU A 61 1.33 -3.10 8.81
N ARG A 62 2.63 -3.24 9.13
CA ARG A 62 3.60 -2.15 8.95
C ARG A 62 3.78 -1.73 7.49
N ARG A 63 3.65 -2.66 6.54
CA ARG A 63 3.71 -2.34 5.10
C ARG A 63 2.45 -1.61 4.67
N HIS A 64 1.27 -2.06 5.11
CA HIS A 64 0.00 -1.38 4.83
C HIS A 64 -0.01 0.03 5.38
N LYS A 65 0.31 0.22 6.66
CA LYS A 65 0.36 1.55 7.27
C LYS A 65 1.30 2.51 6.52
N ARG A 66 2.49 2.05 6.13
CA ARG A 66 3.43 2.87 5.33
C ARG A 66 2.89 3.21 3.94
N ALA A 67 2.19 2.28 3.30
CA ALA A 67 1.57 2.52 2.00
C ALA A 67 0.45 3.56 2.11
N ASP A 68 -0.39 3.45 3.14
CA ASP A 68 -1.47 4.38 3.42
C ASP A 68 -0.95 5.80 3.74
N GLU A 69 0.09 5.90 4.58
CA GLU A 69 0.75 7.18 4.90
C GLU A 69 1.34 7.84 3.64
N LEU A 70 1.99 7.05 2.77
CA LEU A 70 2.56 7.55 1.53
C LEU A 70 1.48 8.03 0.54
N GLU A 71 0.37 7.31 0.46
CA GLU A 71 -0.77 7.69 -0.38
C GLU A 71 -1.42 8.98 0.13
N GLN A 72 -1.61 9.12 1.45
CA GLN A 72 -2.10 10.36 2.05
C GLN A 72 -1.16 11.53 1.75
N ALA A 73 0.15 11.34 1.88
CA ALA A 73 1.13 12.39 1.55
C ALA A 73 1.04 12.81 0.08
N ARG A 74 0.90 11.85 -0.85
CA ARG A 74 0.72 12.14 -2.29
C ARG A 74 -0.55 12.95 -2.54
N GLN A 75 -1.66 12.58 -1.91
CA GLN A 75 -2.92 13.31 -2.03
C GLN A 75 -2.83 14.73 -1.47
N LEU A 76 -2.13 14.93 -0.36
CA LEU A 76 -1.89 16.25 0.22
C LEU A 76 -1.04 17.13 -0.70
N CYS A 77 0.05 16.60 -1.27
CA CYS A 77 0.87 17.33 -2.24
C CYS A 77 0.05 17.75 -3.47
N LYS A 78 -0.75 16.83 -4.03
CA LYS A 78 -1.60 17.14 -5.19
C LYS A 78 -2.61 18.24 -4.88
N ARG A 79 -3.29 18.18 -3.73
CA ARG A 79 -4.23 19.23 -3.31
C ARG A 79 -3.55 20.57 -3.09
N LEU A 80 -2.32 20.57 -2.58
CA LEU A 80 -1.55 21.80 -2.42
C LEU A 80 -1.16 22.38 -3.77
N GLU A 81 -0.70 21.56 -4.71
CA GLU A 81 -0.41 21.98 -6.09
C GLU A 81 -1.64 22.59 -6.76
N GLU A 82 -2.81 21.96 -6.63
CA GLU A 82 -4.09 22.47 -7.14
C GLU A 82 -4.43 23.84 -6.53
N ALA A 83 -4.34 24.00 -5.20
CA ALA A 83 -4.62 25.26 -4.51
C ALA A 83 -3.64 26.37 -4.90
N MET A 84 -2.36 26.04 -5.11
CA MET A 84 -1.36 26.99 -5.57
C MET A 84 -1.63 27.44 -7.00
N MET A 85 -2.02 26.53 -7.89
CA MET A 85 -2.41 26.86 -9.26
C MET A 85 -3.65 27.76 -9.29
N GLU A 86 -4.67 27.45 -8.48
CA GLU A 86 -5.89 28.26 -8.37
C GLU A 86 -5.57 29.68 -7.92
N LYS A 87 -4.80 29.84 -6.83
CA LYS A 87 -4.35 31.16 -6.35
C LYS A 87 -3.53 31.93 -7.38
N THR A 88 -2.65 31.24 -8.11
CA THR A 88 -1.83 31.86 -9.16
C THR A 88 -2.69 32.32 -10.34
N ALA A 89 -3.70 31.53 -10.73
CA ALA A 89 -4.65 31.91 -11.77
C ALA A 89 -5.48 33.14 -11.38
N GLU A 90 -5.93 33.20 -10.12
CA GLU A 90 -6.61 34.37 -9.55
C GLU A 90 -5.71 35.61 -9.58
N GLU A 91 -4.46 35.50 -9.12
CA GLU A 91 -3.50 36.61 -9.08
C GLU A 91 -3.13 37.14 -10.47
N LEU A 92 -3.06 36.25 -11.47
CA LEU A 92 -2.78 36.62 -12.87
C LEU A 92 -4.04 37.07 -13.64
N GLY A 93 -5.21 37.08 -13.00
CA GLY A 93 -6.48 37.40 -13.65
C GLY A 93 -6.84 36.42 -14.79
N ILE A 94 -6.29 35.21 -14.76
CA ILE A 94 -6.60 34.11 -15.70
C ILE A 94 -7.85 33.40 -15.19
N THR A 95 -8.91 34.18 -14.98
CA THR A 95 -10.23 33.63 -14.67
C THR A 95 -10.95 33.32 -15.97
N PRO A 96 -11.82 32.29 -16.04
CA PRO A 96 -12.53 31.93 -17.26
C PRO A 96 -13.24 33.14 -17.89
N ASP A 97 -13.86 33.98 -17.07
CA ASP A 97 -14.52 35.24 -17.43
C ASP A 97 -13.60 36.25 -18.14
N VAL A 98 -12.35 36.44 -17.68
CA VAL A 98 -11.38 37.32 -18.33
C VAL A 98 -10.90 36.73 -19.66
N ILE A 99 -10.60 35.43 -19.71
CA ILE A 99 -10.18 34.74 -20.94
C ILE A 99 -11.27 34.81 -22.01
N TYR A 100 -12.54 34.58 -21.64
CA TYR A 100 -13.66 34.67 -22.59
C TYR A 100 -13.84 36.11 -23.10
N SER A 101 -13.57 37.13 -22.28
CA SER A 101 -13.65 38.53 -22.70
C SER A 101 -12.52 38.91 -23.67
N GLU A 102 -11.27 38.51 -23.40
CA GLU A 102 -10.13 38.77 -24.28
C GLU A 102 -10.26 38.02 -25.62
N ALA A 103 -10.67 36.76 -25.58
CA ALA A 103 -10.87 35.96 -26.79
C ALA A 103 -12.00 36.55 -27.66
N LYS A 104 -13.08 37.04 -27.06
CA LYS A 104 -14.18 37.69 -27.77
C LYS A 104 -13.77 39.03 -28.40
N MET A 105 -12.89 39.80 -27.75
CA MET A 105 -12.37 41.05 -28.30
C MET A 105 -11.40 40.86 -29.47
N LYS A 106 -10.67 39.74 -29.54
CA LYS A 106 -9.74 39.43 -30.64
C LYS A 106 -10.40 38.90 -31.91
N VAL A 107 -11.68 38.54 -31.85
CA VAL A 107 -12.44 37.94 -32.96
C VAL A 107 -13.34 38.96 -33.68
N LEU A 108 -13.46 40.18 -33.16
CA LEU A 108 -14.12 41.33 -33.80
C LEU A 108 -13.08 42.22 -34.50
#